data_AF-A0A1G4PN19-F1
#
_entry.id   AF-A0A1G4PN19-F1
#
_cell.length_a   1.000
_cell.length_b   1.000
_cell.length_c   1.000
_cell.angle_alpha   90.00
_cell.angle_beta   90.00
_cell.angle_gamma   90.00
#
_symmetry.space_group_name_H-M   'P 1'
#
loop_
_entity.id
_entity.type
_entity.pdbx_description
1 polymer ?
#
loop_
_entity_poly.entity_id
_entity_poly.type
_entity_poly.pdbx_seq_one_letter_code
_entity_poly.pdbx_strand_id
1 'polypeptide(L)'
;MQTQYINEMLNLPELKINQILSINADELHIEAVPLDDKQCCPCCGSDQAVIRKGSNDMRIVRHLSVFEKKTYLHVPSTRLLCTRCKAGFVWMYEFVGPKQRYSRLFRSHTAEQAFGSTAAHSARMQQAPVSTVQRIHNEAVPVEYERVCEQVWEEAKETTDLVLDVDDFAIKKGHAYNTGIFSAAITSHEIAVAIKQAF
;
A
#
# COMPACT_ATOMS: atom_id res chain seq x y z
N MET A 1 -4.00 -29.16 7.11
CA MET A 1 -3.51 -29.06 5.72
C MET A 1 -4.03 -27.82 4.99
N GLN A 2 -5.32 -27.48 5.02
CA GLN A 2 -5.89 -26.38 4.22
C GLN A 2 -5.37 -24.97 4.59
N THR A 3 -5.04 -24.71 5.86
CA THR A 3 -4.57 -23.39 6.33
C THR A 3 -3.10 -23.10 6.02
N GLN A 4 -2.27 -24.11 5.77
CA GLN A 4 -0.84 -23.91 5.48
C GLN A 4 -0.64 -23.24 4.11
N TYR A 5 -1.35 -23.72 3.09
CA TYR A 5 -1.32 -23.10 1.76
C TYR A 5 -1.85 -21.66 1.76
N ILE A 6 -2.85 -21.35 2.59
CA ILE A 6 -3.38 -19.99 2.70
C ILE A 6 -2.36 -19.04 3.33
N ASN A 7 -1.60 -19.47 4.35
CA ASN A 7 -0.51 -18.65 4.91
C ASN A 7 0.54 -18.31 3.85
N GLU A 8 0.97 -19.30 3.07
CA GLU A 8 1.95 -19.12 2.00
C GLU A 8 1.42 -18.19 0.90
N MET A 9 0.15 -18.33 0.51
CA MET A 9 -0.47 -17.48 -0.51
C MET A 9 -0.64 -16.02 -0.06
N LEU A 10 -0.97 -15.79 1.21
CA LEU A 10 -1.13 -14.42 1.75
C LEU A 10 0.23 -13.71 1.94
N ASN A 11 1.31 -14.48 2.11
CA ASN A 11 2.67 -13.97 2.31
C ASN A 11 2.76 -12.92 3.43
N LEU A 12 2.14 -13.22 4.59
CA LEU A 12 2.12 -12.36 5.76
C LEU A 12 2.95 -12.99 6.89
N PRO A 13 4.28 -12.77 6.93
CA PRO A 13 5.18 -13.48 7.83
C PRO A 13 4.96 -13.15 9.32
N GLU A 14 4.30 -12.04 9.64
CA GLU A 14 3.98 -11.67 11.03
C GLU A 14 2.71 -12.34 11.59
N LEU A 15 1.96 -13.04 10.73
CA LEU A 15 0.66 -13.63 11.08
C LEU A 15 0.65 -15.15 10.92
N LYS A 16 -0.18 -15.78 11.73
CA LYS A 16 -0.64 -17.16 11.55
C LYS A 16 -2.14 -17.16 11.31
N ILE A 17 -2.58 -17.79 10.21
CA ILE A 17 -4.00 -18.08 10.02
C ILE A 17 -4.46 -19.03 11.13
N ASN A 18 -5.43 -18.58 11.91
CA ASN A 18 -6.07 -19.35 12.97
C ASN A 18 -7.18 -20.24 12.39
N GLN A 19 -8.12 -19.63 11.67
CA GLN A 19 -9.25 -20.32 11.05
C GLN A 19 -9.90 -19.49 9.94
N ILE A 20 -10.68 -20.16 9.10
CA ILE A 20 -11.59 -19.50 8.15
C ILE A 20 -12.92 -19.27 8.89
N LEU A 21 -13.34 -18.00 9.01
CA LEU A 21 -14.57 -17.62 9.69
C LEU A 21 -15.80 -17.83 8.80
N SER A 22 -15.70 -17.47 7.53
CA SER A 22 -16.75 -17.68 6.54
C SER A 22 -16.20 -17.63 5.12
N ILE A 23 -16.88 -18.34 4.22
CA ILE A 23 -16.66 -18.27 2.77
C ILE A 23 -18.02 -18.28 2.08
N ASN A 24 -18.25 -17.31 1.21
CA ASN A 24 -19.46 -17.24 0.38
C ASN A 24 -19.07 -17.00 -1.09
N ALA A 25 -20.04 -16.68 -1.96
CA ALA A 25 -19.79 -16.44 -3.37
C ALA A 25 -18.79 -15.29 -3.61
N ASP A 26 -18.87 -14.23 -2.81
CA ASP A 26 -18.16 -12.97 -3.04
C ASP A 26 -17.04 -12.68 -2.04
N GLU A 27 -17.09 -13.25 -0.83
CA GLU A 27 -16.23 -12.88 0.29
C GLU A 27 -15.62 -14.10 1.01
N LEU A 28 -14.40 -13.90 1.52
CA LEU A 28 -13.64 -14.85 2.31
C LEU A 28 -13.15 -14.15 3.59
N HIS A 29 -13.60 -14.60 4.75
CA HIS A 29 -13.23 -14.02 6.05
C HIS A 29 -12.30 -14.98 6.77
N ILE A 30 -11.11 -14.50 7.12
CA ILE A 30 -10.06 -15.31 7.75
C ILE A 30 -9.68 -14.66 9.08
N GLU A 31 -9.66 -15.44 10.15
CA GLU A 31 -9.06 -15.03 11.40
C GLU A 31 -7.55 -15.30 11.37
N ALA A 32 -6.78 -14.26 11.68
CA ALA A 32 -5.33 -14.35 11.78
C ALA A 32 -4.87 -13.75 13.11
N VAL A 33 -3.88 -14.38 13.72
CA VAL A 33 -3.28 -13.94 14.99
C VAL A 33 -1.80 -13.66 14.77
N PRO A 34 -1.21 -12.70 15.51
CA PRO A 34 0.24 -12.49 15.47
C PRO A 34 0.99 -13.75 15.90
N LEU A 35 2.17 -13.97 15.32
CA LEU A 35 3.07 -15.05 15.73
C LEU A 35 3.67 -14.81 17.12
N ASP A 36 3.95 -13.55 17.44
CA ASP A 36 4.56 -13.14 18.70
C ASP A 36 3.52 -12.86 19.79
N ASP A 37 3.97 -12.98 21.04
CA ASP A 37 3.13 -12.65 22.19
C ASP A 37 3.21 -11.18 22.61
N LYS A 38 4.27 -10.46 22.24
CA LYS A 38 4.49 -9.05 22.61
C LYS A 38 5.16 -8.28 21.48
N GLN A 39 5.03 -6.95 21.51
CA GLN A 39 5.83 -6.04 20.71
C GLN A 39 6.62 -5.10 21.61
N CYS A 40 7.79 -4.69 21.16
CA CYS A 40 8.60 -3.69 21.85
C CYS A 40 7.82 -2.40 22.05
N CYS A 41 8.09 -1.70 23.16
CA CYS A 41 7.48 -0.41 23.44
C CYS A 41 7.90 0.62 22.37
N PRO A 42 6.96 1.29 21.69
CA PRO A 42 7.30 2.28 20.66
C PRO A 42 7.95 3.55 21.23
N CYS A 43 7.86 3.79 22.54
CA CYS A 43 8.44 4.97 23.19
C CYS A 43 9.86 4.74 23.72
N CYS A 44 10.17 3.56 24.25
CA CYS A 44 11.46 3.29 24.92
C CYS A 44 12.18 2.03 24.42
N GLY A 45 11.64 1.35 23.41
CA GLY A 45 12.21 0.15 22.80
C GLY A 45 12.18 -1.12 23.67
N SER A 46 11.77 -1.03 24.94
CA SER A 46 11.79 -2.19 25.84
C SER A 46 10.74 -3.24 25.45
N ASP A 47 11.17 -4.50 25.42
CA ASP A 47 10.35 -5.72 25.28
C ASP A 47 9.96 -6.30 26.66
N GLN A 48 10.90 -6.34 27.60
CA GLN A 48 10.74 -6.92 28.94
C GLN A 48 9.70 -6.17 29.77
N ALA A 49 9.63 -4.85 29.62
CA ALA A 49 8.68 -4.01 30.35
C ALA A 49 7.27 -4.01 29.74
N VAL A 50 7.01 -4.76 28.66
CA VAL A 50 5.70 -4.77 28.00
C VAL A 50 4.83 -5.92 28.52
N ILE A 51 3.57 -5.59 28.84
CA ILE A 51 2.54 -6.53 29.26
C ILE A 51 1.28 -6.37 28.41
N ARG A 52 0.53 -7.46 28.22
CA ARG A 52 -0.80 -7.43 27.59
C ARG A 52 -1.86 -6.87 28.55
N LYS A 53 -2.79 -6.08 28.02
CA LYS A 53 -3.95 -5.47 28.72
C LYS A 53 -5.28 -5.86 28.05
N GLY A 54 -5.36 -7.11 27.61
CA GLY A 54 -6.49 -7.65 26.87
C GLY A 54 -6.52 -7.21 25.41
N SER A 55 -7.65 -7.41 24.76
CA SER A 55 -7.90 -7.03 23.37
C SER A 55 -9.24 -6.33 23.26
N ASN A 56 -9.36 -5.39 22.32
CA ASN A 56 -10.66 -4.89 21.87
C ASN A 56 -11.22 -5.82 20.78
N ASP A 57 -12.28 -5.38 20.11
CA ASP A 57 -12.86 -6.08 18.96
C ASP A 57 -11.86 -6.33 17.84
N MET A 58 -12.15 -7.38 17.06
CA MET A 58 -11.36 -7.76 15.90
C MET A 58 -11.34 -6.63 14.87
N ARG A 59 -10.15 -6.29 14.41
CA ARG A 59 -9.95 -5.36 13.30
C ARG A 59 -10.12 -6.11 12.00
N ILE A 60 -11.06 -5.64 11.18
CA ILE A 60 -11.33 -6.19 9.84
C ILE A 60 -10.53 -5.40 8.81
N VAL A 61 -9.67 -6.10 8.05
CA VAL A 61 -8.80 -5.52 7.04
C VAL A 61 -9.07 -6.15 5.69
N ARG A 62 -9.40 -5.35 4.67
CA ARG A 62 -9.48 -5.79 3.28
C ARG A 62 -8.07 -6.07 2.75
N HIS A 63 -7.84 -7.30 2.29
CA HIS A 63 -6.61 -7.73 1.64
C HIS A 63 -6.82 -7.94 0.14
N LEU A 64 -5.80 -8.40 -0.59
CA LEU A 64 -5.97 -8.88 -1.97
C LEU A 64 -7.00 -10.00 -2.04
N SER A 65 -7.68 -10.11 -3.18
CA SER A 65 -8.64 -11.18 -3.40
C SER A 65 -7.93 -12.53 -3.49
N VAL A 66 -8.44 -13.51 -2.78
CA VAL A 66 -7.96 -14.90 -2.79
C VAL A 66 -9.08 -15.76 -3.36
N PHE A 67 -8.76 -16.60 -4.35
CA PHE A 67 -9.75 -17.39 -5.11
C PHE A 67 -10.89 -16.53 -5.68
N GLU A 68 -10.55 -15.37 -6.26
CA GLU A 68 -11.48 -14.39 -6.85
C GLU A 68 -12.51 -13.79 -5.85
N LYS A 69 -12.37 -14.08 -4.56
CA LYS A 69 -13.25 -13.56 -3.50
C LYS A 69 -12.61 -12.40 -2.79
N LYS A 70 -13.43 -11.45 -2.34
CA LYS A 70 -13.00 -10.39 -1.44
C LYS A 70 -12.56 -10.99 -0.11
N THR A 71 -11.25 -11.06 0.08
CA THR A 71 -10.64 -11.51 1.33
C THR A 71 -10.57 -10.40 2.37
N TYR A 72 -11.00 -10.72 3.58
CA TYR A 72 -10.88 -9.89 4.78
C TYR A 72 -10.15 -10.66 5.88
N LEU A 73 -9.14 -10.01 6.45
CA LEU A 73 -8.38 -10.52 7.58
C LEU A 73 -8.94 -9.91 8.87
N HIS A 74 -9.31 -10.78 9.81
CA HIS A 74 -9.77 -10.44 11.14
C HIS A 74 -8.58 -10.63 12.07
N VAL A 75 -8.02 -9.53 12.58
CA VAL A 75 -6.85 -9.55 13.46
C VAL A 75 -7.19 -8.92 14.81
N PRO A 76 -6.67 -9.45 15.94
CA PRO A 76 -7.01 -8.93 17.25
C PRO A 76 -6.46 -7.52 17.47
N SER A 77 -7.26 -6.64 18.07
CA SER A 77 -6.82 -5.33 18.53
C SER A 77 -6.18 -5.44 19.93
N THR A 78 -5.06 -6.17 20.03
CA THR A 78 -4.39 -6.45 21.30
C THR A 78 -3.80 -5.18 21.92
N ARG A 79 -4.19 -4.89 23.16
CA ARG A 79 -3.68 -3.75 23.92
C ARG A 79 -2.45 -4.15 24.72
N LEU A 80 -1.44 -3.30 24.70
CA LEU A 80 -0.16 -3.45 25.36
C LEU A 80 0.09 -2.23 26.25
N LEU A 81 0.80 -2.45 27.36
CA LEU A 81 1.25 -1.38 28.27
C LEU A 81 2.72 -1.60 28.59
N CYS A 82 3.53 -0.56 28.43
CA CYS A 82 4.89 -0.56 28.95
C CYS A 82 4.89 -0.14 30.42
N THR A 83 5.38 -0.97 31.33
CA THR A 83 5.48 -0.68 32.77
C THR A 83 6.59 0.31 33.10
N ARG A 84 7.59 0.47 32.21
CA ARG A 84 8.71 1.41 32.35
C ARG A 84 8.30 2.85 32.03
N CYS A 85 7.80 3.11 30.82
CA CYS A 85 7.40 4.46 30.40
C CYS A 85 5.90 4.76 30.55
N LYS A 86 5.10 3.79 31.03
CA LYS A 86 3.65 3.88 31.22
C LYS A 86 2.84 4.12 29.94
N ALA A 87 3.46 3.99 28.76
CA ALA A 87 2.79 4.14 27.48
C ALA A 87 1.88 2.94 27.17
N GLY A 88 0.60 3.22 26.88
CA GLY A 88 -0.34 2.25 26.33
C GLY A 88 -0.35 2.31 24.81
N PHE A 89 -0.35 1.15 24.14
CA PHE A 89 -0.37 1.05 22.70
C PHE A 89 -1.14 -0.20 22.24
N VAL A 90 -1.54 -0.24 20.97
CA VAL A 90 -2.20 -1.40 20.35
C VAL A 90 -1.19 -2.08 19.44
N TRP A 91 -1.31 -3.39 19.29
CA TRP A 91 -0.50 -4.18 18.37
C TRP A 91 -0.48 -3.52 16.98
N MET A 92 0.73 -3.26 16.48
CA MET A 92 0.95 -2.67 15.17
C MET A 92 1.22 -3.80 14.18
N TYR A 93 0.33 -3.91 13.20
CA TYR A 93 0.46 -4.88 12.11
C TYR A 93 1.13 -4.22 10.91
N GLU A 94 2.30 -4.73 10.53
CA GLU A 94 3.05 -4.20 9.40
C GLU A 94 2.38 -4.50 8.05
N PHE A 95 1.44 -5.42 7.95
CA PHE A 95 0.72 -5.58 6.68
C PHE A 95 -0.33 -4.50 6.40
N VAL A 96 -0.72 -3.66 7.38
CA VAL A 96 -1.86 -2.71 7.23
C VAL A 96 -1.59 -1.32 7.81
N GLY A 97 -0.65 -1.16 8.75
CA GLY A 97 -0.37 0.13 9.39
C GLY A 97 -1.49 0.59 10.34
N PRO A 98 -1.31 1.73 11.04
CA PRO A 98 -2.28 2.22 12.02
C PRO A 98 -3.55 2.79 11.38
N LYS A 99 -4.72 2.51 11.96
CA LYS A 99 -6.05 3.04 11.57
C LYS A 99 -6.53 2.74 10.13
N GLN A 100 -5.75 2.04 9.33
CA GLN A 100 -6.10 1.69 7.95
C GLN A 100 -7.12 0.54 7.90
N ARG A 101 -7.87 0.45 6.80
CA ARG A 101 -8.82 -0.65 6.54
C ARG A 101 -8.39 -1.55 5.38
N TYR A 102 -7.34 -1.17 4.67
CA TYR A 102 -6.82 -1.88 3.51
C TYR A 102 -5.36 -2.20 3.76
N SER A 103 -4.97 -3.44 3.53
CA SER A 103 -3.57 -3.85 3.64
C SER A 103 -2.67 -3.03 2.71
N ARG A 104 -1.39 -2.89 3.07
CA ARG A 104 -0.35 -2.26 2.25
C ARG A 104 -0.29 -2.90 0.87
N LEU A 105 -0.31 -4.24 0.79
CA LEU A 105 -0.29 -4.95 -0.48
C LEU A 105 -1.51 -4.63 -1.37
N PHE A 106 -2.73 -4.58 -0.79
CA PHE A 106 -3.92 -4.15 -1.54
C PHE A 106 -3.78 -2.71 -2.07
N ARG A 107 -3.23 -1.81 -1.24
CA ARG A 107 -3.04 -0.40 -1.61
C ARG A 107 -2.04 -0.26 -2.75
N SER A 108 -0.88 -0.91 -2.67
CA SER A 108 0.14 -0.91 -3.72
C SER A 108 -0.42 -1.43 -5.05
N HIS A 109 -1.05 -2.61 -5.02
CA HIS A 109 -1.66 -3.20 -6.22
C HIS A 109 -2.76 -2.30 -6.83
N THR A 110 -3.57 -1.66 -5.99
CA THR A 110 -4.61 -0.72 -6.47
C THR A 110 -4.00 0.52 -7.09
N ALA A 111 -2.91 1.06 -6.51
CA ALA A 111 -2.20 2.22 -7.06
C ALA A 111 -1.58 1.90 -8.42
N GLU A 112 -0.86 0.77 -8.53
CA GLU A 112 -0.25 0.29 -9.77
C GLU A 112 -1.29 0.18 -10.90
N GLN A 113 -2.44 -0.44 -10.65
CA GLN A 113 -3.50 -0.54 -11.65
C GLN A 113 -4.12 0.83 -12.02
N ALA A 114 -4.16 1.77 -11.09
CA ALA A 114 -4.70 3.11 -11.34
C ALA A 114 -3.78 3.99 -12.19
N PHE A 115 -2.47 3.72 -12.25
CA PHE A 115 -1.57 4.46 -13.15
C PHE A 115 -1.83 4.16 -14.64
N GLY A 116 -2.32 2.96 -14.97
CA GLY A 116 -2.65 2.56 -16.34
C GLY A 116 -4.12 2.69 -16.71
N SER A 117 -4.98 3.20 -15.83
CA SER A 117 -6.43 3.19 -16.04
C SER A 117 -7.18 4.32 -15.33
N THR A 118 -8.48 4.45 -15.56
CA THR A 118 -9.31 5.39 -14.79
C THR A 118 -9.63 4.82 -13.42
N ALA A 119 -9.77 5.68 -12.39
CA ALA A 119 -10.17 5.25 -11.05
C ALA A 119 -11.49 4.44 -11.04
N ALA A 120 -12.42 4.75 -11.95
CA ALA A 120 -13.65 3.98 -12.13
C ALA A 120 -13.41 2.57 -12.70
N HIS A 121 -12.46 2.43 -13.63
CA HIS A 121 -12.06 1.12 -14.13
C HIS A 121 -11.35 0.31 -13.03
N SER A 122 -10.34 0.87 -12.36
CA SER A 122 -9.61 0.15 -11.31
C SER A 122 -10.50 -0.19 -10.11
N ALA A 123 -11.49 0.65 -9.77
CA ALA A 123 -12.52 0.34 -8.77
C ALA A 123 -13.35 -0.90 -9.12
N ARG A 124 -13.74 -1.06 -10.38
CA ARG A 124 -14.43 -2.27 -10.86
C ARG A 124 -13.52 -3.49 -10.75
N MET A 125 -12.26 -3.37 -11.17
CA MET A 125 -11.28 -4.47 -11.12
C MET A 125 -10.99 -4.92 -9.68
N GLN A 126 -10.84 -3.98 -8.75
CA GLN A 126 -10.56 -4.27 -7.33
C GLN A 126 -11.82 -4.56 -6.50
N GLN A 127 -13.00 -4.41 -7.11
CA GLN A 127 -14.31 -4.46 -6.43
C GLN A 127 -14.36 -3.58 -5.17
N ALA A 128 -13.83 -2.36 -5.30
CA ALA A 128 -13.69 -1.38 -4.22
C ALA A 128 -14.39 -0.05 -4.59
N PRO A 129 -14.79 0.79 -3.61
CA PRO A 129 -15.39 2.08 -3.90
C PRO A 129 -14.44 2.98 -4.70
N VAL A 130 -14.97 3.69 -5.71
CA VAL A 130 -14.20 4.62 -6.54
C VAL A 130 -13.48 5.68 -5.70
N SER A 131 -14.14 6.19 -4.66
CA SER A 131 -13.54 7.16 -3.73
C SER A 131 -12.33 6.60 -2.98
N THR A 132 -12.36 5.31 -2.61
CA THR A 132 -11.22 4.63 -1.99
C THR A 132 -10.07 4.50 -2.98
N VAL A 133 -10.34 4.05 -4.20
CA VAL A 133 -9.32 3.89 -5.25
C VAL A 133 -8.69 5.23 -5.59
N GLN A 134 -9.49 6.27 -5.79
CA GLN A 134 -9.00 7.62 -6.07
C GLN A 134 -8.10 8.12 -4.94
N ARG A 135 -8.49 7.90 -3.69
CA ARG A 135 -7.67 8.29 -2.54
C ARG A 135 -6.35 7.54 -2.50
N ILE A 136 -6.36 6.22 -2.72
CA ILE A 136 -5.13 5.41 -2.77
C ILE A 136 -4.21 5.89 -3.90
N HIS A 137 -4.76 6.17 -5.07
CA HIS A 137 -4.00 6.68 -6.21
C HIS A 137 -3.38 8.05 -5.89
N ASN A 138 -4.18 9.00 -5.39
CA ASN A 138 -3.68 10.33 -5.02
C ASN A 138 -2.60 10.28 -3.93
N GLU A 139 -2.70 9.35 -2.98
CA GLU A 139 -1.67 9.12 -1.96
C GLU A 139 -0.37 8.52 -2.55
N ALA A 140 -0.45 7.78 -3.67
CA ALA A 140 0.69 7.15 -4.32
C ALA A 140 1.40 8.04 -5.36
N VAL A 141 0.67 8.94 -6.02
CA VAL A 141 1.21 9.81 -7.09
C VAL A 141 2.47 10.57 -6.68
N PRO A 142 2.55 11.24 -5.51
CA PRO A 142 3.76 11.96 -5.12
C PRO A 142 4.98 11.04 -4.94
N VAL A 143 4.76 9.84 -4.38
CA VAL A 143 5.82 8.86 -4.14
C VAL A 143 6.36 8.31 -5.46
N GLU A 144 5.48 7.95 -6.38
CA GLU A 144 5.89 7.49 -7.71
C GLU A 144 6.53 8.60 -8.53
N TYR A 145 6.04 9.83 -8.42
CA TYR A 145 6.66 10.99 -9.05
C TYR A 145 8.10 11.18 -8.58
N GLU A 146 8.34 11.16 -7.27
CA GLU A 146 9.67 11.28 -6.69
C GLU A 146 10.59 10.14 -7.15
N ARG A 147 10.11 8.89 -7.10
CA ARG A 147 10.85 7.71 -7.56
C ARG A 147 11.25 7.82 -9.03
N VAL A 148 10.32 8.23 -9.89
CA VAL A 148 10.60 8.42 -11.32
C VAL A 148 11.60 9.57 -11.49
N CYS A 149 11.44 10.69 -10.80
CA CYS A 149 12.39 11.80 -10.85
C CYS A 149 13.81 11.38 -10.48
N GLU A 150 13.97 10.66 -9.36
CA GLU A 150 15.28 10.15 -8.93
C GLU A 150 15.89 9.21 -9.98
N GLN A 151 15.11 8.25 -10.49
CA GLN A 151 15.58 7.30 -11.50
C GLN A 151 16.08 8.02 -12.75
N VAL A 152 15.32 8.98 -13.27
CA VAL A 152 15.70 9.74 -14.45
C VAL A 152 16.92 10.62 -14.19
N TRP A 153 17.05 11.18 -13.00
CA TRP A 153 18.23 11.98 -12.65
C TRP A 153 19.50 11.14 -12.62
N GLU A 154 19.44 9.93 -12.09
CA GLU A 154 20.58 9.01 -12.11
C GLU A 154 20.91 8.57 -13.54
N GLU A 155 19.92 8.24 -14.35
CA GLU A 155 20.12 7.89 -15.77
C GLU A 155 20.72 9.06 -16.58
N ALA A 156 20.29 10.30 -16.31
CA ALA A 156 20.80 11.49 -16.98
C ALA A 156 22.26 11.80 -16.62
N LYS A 157 22.69 11.54 -15.38
CA LYS A 157 24.10 11.74 -14.96
C LYS A 157 25.07 10.81 -15.68
N GLU A 158 24.63 9.58 -15.96
CA GLU A 158 25.44 8.56 -16.64
C GLU A 158 25.44 8.72 -18.17
N THR A 159 24.55 9.55 -18.71
CA THR A 159 24.41 9.78 -20.15
C THR A 159 25.35 10.89 -20.63
N THR A 160 26.20 10.58 -21.60
CA THR A 160 27.21 11.51 -22.14
C THR A 160 26.66 12.49 -23.19
N ASP A 161 25.68 12.06 -23.99
CA ASP A 161 25.02 12.86 -25.04
C ASP A 161 23.53 13.02 -24.73
N LEU A 162 23.20 13.91 -23.79
CA LEU A 162 21.83 14.18 -23.37
C LEU A 162 21.08 14.97 -24.45
N VAL A 163 20.03 14.36 -25.05
CA VAL A 163 19.09 15.07 -25.92
C VAL A 163 17.87 15.44 -25.10
N LEU A 164 17.57 16.73 -25.01
CA LEU A 164 16.38 17.22 -24.33
C LEU A 164 15.28 17.52 -25.35
N ASP A 165 14.12 16.91 -25.16
CA ASP A 165 12.90 17.26 -25.88
C ASP A 165 11.96 18.02 -24.93
N VAL A 166 11.25 19.00 -25.47
CA VAL A 166 10.34 19.86 -24.72
C VAL A 166 9.04 19.94 -25.49
N ASP A 167 7.96 19.44 -24.89
CA ASP A 167 6.63 19.44 -25.49
C ASP A 167 5.59 20.05 -24.54
N ASP A 168 4.60 20.73 -25.10
CA ASP A 168 3.50 21.32 -24.36
C ASP A 168 2.22 20.53 -24.63
N PHE A 169 1.62 19.96 -23.58
CA PHE A 169 0.36 19.22 -23.69
C PHE A 169 -0.76 19.87 -22.88
N ALA A 170 -1.96 19.91 -23.47
CA ALA A 170 -3.13 20.46 -22.81
C ALA A 170 -3.71 19.45 -21.79
N ILE A 171 -3.73 19.81 -20.49
CA ILE A 171 -4.40 19.04 -19.43
C ILE A 171 -5.92 19.03 -19.66
N LYS A 172 -6.45 20.18 -20.04
CA LYS A 172 -7.84 20.36 -20.44
C LYS A 172 -7.84 21.23 -21.68
N LYS A 173 -8.39 20.70 -22.77
CA LYS A 173 -8.40 21.35 -24.09
C LYS A 173 -8.83 22.82 -23.96
N GLY A 174 -7.93 23.74 -24.33
CA GLY A 174 -8.17 25.18 -24.35
C GLY A 174 -8.09 25.90 -23.00
N HIS A 175 -7.60 25.28 -21.93
CA HIS A 175 -7.56 25.92 -20.61
C HIS A 175 -6.19 25.87 -19.93
N ALA A 176 -5.62 24.69 -19.72
CA ALA A 176 -4.39 24.51 -18.98
C ALA A 176 -3.43 23.65 -19.77
N TYR A 177 -2.19 24.12 -19.92
CA TYR A 177 -1.10 23.43 -20.60
C TYR A 177 -0.03 23.10 -19.56
N ASN A 178 0.51 21.89 -19.65
CA ASN A 178 1.71 21.49 -18.94
C ASN A 178 2.82 21.31 -19.97
N THR A 179 4.02 21.77 -19.61
CA THR A 179 5.24 21.47 -20.35
C THR A 179 5.83 20.17 -19.81
N GLY A 180 6.00 19.19 -20.67
CA GLY A 180 6.81 18.01 -20.42
C GLY A 180 8.23 18.24 -20.95
N ILE A 181 9.22 17.95 -20.12
CA ILE A 181 10.62 17.90 -20.53
C ILE A 181 11.02 16.42 -20.52
N PHE A 182 11.65 15.96 -21.60
CA PHE A 182 12.06 14.57 -21.79
C PHE A 182 13.55 14.51 -22.07
N SER A 183 14.20 13.45 -21.58
CA SER A 183 15.56 13.12 -21.99
C SER A 183 15.50 11.92 -22.93
N ALA A 184 15.79 12.13 -24.22
CA ALA A 184 15.87 11.07 -25.20
C ALA A 184 17.30 10.50 -25.22
N ALA A 185 17.51 9.34 -24.60
CA ALA A 185 18.68 8.54 -24.95
C ALA A 185 18.47 8.03 -26.39
N ILE A 186 19.50 8.13 -27.25
CA ILE A 186 19.48 7.72 -28.67
C ILE A 186 19.13 6.21 -28.86
N THR A 187 19.00 5.46 -27.77
CA THR A 187 18.59 4.04 -27.74
C THR A 187 17.25 3.83 -27.00
N SER A 188 16.15 4.06 -27.72
CA SER A 188 14.87 3.33 -27.64
C SER A 188 14.10 3.19 -26.31
N HIS A 189 14.41 3.92 -25.23
CA HIS A 189 13.55 3.95 -24.04
C HIS A 189 13.26 5.40 -23.65
N GLU A 190 12.01 5.82 -23.86
CA GLU A 190 11.50 7.14 -23.51
C GLU A 190 11.52 7.32 -21.99
N ILE A 191 12.26 8.32 -21.53
CA ILE A 191 12.36 8.69 -20.13
C ILE A 191 11.66 10.04 -19.94
N ALA A 192 10.52 10.03 -19.23
CA ALA A 192 9.69 11.21 -19.01
C ALA A 192 9.86 11.78 -17.60
N VAL A 193 10.58 12.92 -17.45
CA VAL A 193 10.56 13.72 -16.21
C VAL A 193 10.58 15.22 -16.51
N ALA A 194 9.41 15.83 -16.36
CA ALA A 194 9.12 16.85 -15.35
C ALA A 194 7.78 17.50 -15.69
N ILE A 195 6.68 17.08 -15.03
CA ILE A 195 5.43 17.84 -15.08
C ILE A 195 5.53 18.93 -14.02
N LYS A 196 5.88 20.14 -14.42
CA LYS A 196 5.72 21.31 -13.55
C LYS A 196 4.27 21.80 -13.71
N GLN A 197 3.38 21.36 -12.82
CA GLN A 197 2.06 22.02 -12.69
C GLN A 197 2.31 23.46 -12.23
N ALA A 198 2.08 24.42 -13.11
CA ALA A 198 1.85 25.80 -12.70
C ALA A 198 0.44 25.85 -12.08
N PHE A 199 0.35 26.18 -10.80
CA PHE A 199 -0.91 26.43 -10.08
C PHE A 199 -1.63 27.66 -10.63
#